data_AF-A0AAJ6Y110-F1
#
_entry.id   AF-A0AAJ6Y110-F1
#
_cell.length_a   1.000
_cell.length_b   1.000
_cell.length_c   1.000
_cell.angle_alpha   90.00
_cell.angle_beta   90.00
_cell.angle_gamma   90.00
#
_symmetry.space_group_name_H-M   'P 1'
#
loop_
_entity.id
_entity.type
_entity.pdbx_description
1 polymer ?
#
loop_
_entity_poly.entity_id
_entity_poly.type
_entity_poly.pdbx_seq_one_letter_code
_entity_poly.pdbx_strand_id
1 'polypeptide(L)'
;MMKMVEIAMPTNLHIKPALTFNPSASVSTWYLRKKPRETTKRKLGAVFASISSSSSHDTIGDELWPRSELSGSNKEKRATKKRVFFLDVNPLCYAGSTPSLHSFAHWISLFFSQVSLADPVIAVLDGDGGSEHRRQLLPSYKAHRRKFSRKSSAPQKYAAERSHVVMDVLIKCNVPVVKIEGQEADDVVATLAGQVLQNRHKVVIASPDKDFKQLISEDVQIVLPIAELNRWSFYTLKHYISQYNCDPCSDLSLRCIMGDEVDGVPGIQNVAPGFGRKTALKLLKKHGSLQNLLDAAAVRTVGKKYAQDALTKHSDYLRRNYEILALRRDVDVQLKEEWLVERDRCNDSIILSNFFKLLEQSKRPAYQSGSHSKID
;
A
#
# COMPACT_ATOMS: atom_id res chain seq x y z
N MET A 1 -25.98 22.28 -41.34
CA MET A 1 -25.42 21.28 -42.28
C MET A 1 -23.91 21.24 -42.07
N MET A 2 -23.47 20.52 -41.05
CA MET A 2 -22.07 20.39 -40.64
C MET A 2 -21.64 18.94 -40.92
N LYS A 3 -20.53 18.78 -41.64
CA LYS A 3 -20.01 17.50 -42.14
C LYS A 3 -19.53 16.62 -40.98
N MET A 4 -20.07 15.41 -40.91
CA MET A 4 -19.49 14.29 -40.15
C MET A 4 -18.15 13.89 -40.77
N VAL A 5 -17.15 13.69 -39.92
CA VAL A 5 -15.89 13.05 -40.29
C VAL A 5 -15.91 11.65 -39.65
N GLU A 6 -16.17 10.65 -40.47
CA GLU A 6 -15.93 9.23 -40.13
C GLU A 6 -14.42 8.98 -40.11
N ILE A 7 -13.91 8.47 -38.99
CA ILE A 7 -12.56 7.92 -38.90
C ILE A 7 -12.70 6.41 -38.75
N ALA A 8 -12.20 5.70 -39.77
CA ALA A 8 -12.20 4.25 -39.87
C ALA A 8 -11.33 3.59 -38.80
N MET A 9 -11.85 2.51 -38.22
CA MET A 9 -11.17 1.62 -37.27
C MET A 9 -10.30 0.60 -38.04
N PRO A 10 -9.01 0.42 -37.71
CA PRO A 10 -8.29 -0.77 -38.15
C PRO A 10 -8.63 -1.96 -37.23
N THR A 11 -9.21 -2.99 -37.85
CA THR A 11 -9.42 -4.32 -37.29
C THR A 11 -8.10 -5.10 -37.24
N ASN A 12 -7.97 -5.95 -36.23
CA ASN A 12 -6.89 -6.93 -35.97
C ASN A 12 -5.61 -6.42 -35.30
N LEU A 13 -5.62 -6.45 -33.97
CA LEU A 13 -4.40 -6.57 -33.15
C LEU A 13 -4.52 -7.83 -32.28
N HIS A 14 -3.62 -8.78 -32.55
CA HIS A 14 -3.41 -10.00 -31.77
C HIS A 14 -3.07 -9.64 -30.32
N ILE A 15 -3.96 -9.98 -29.39
CA ILE A 15 -3.72 -9.90 -27.95
C ILE A 15 -2.81 -11.08 -27.57
N LYS A 16 -1.56 -10.78 -27.20
CA LYS A 16 -0.70 -11.75 -26.48
C LYS A 16 -1.20 -11.83 -25.03
N PRO A 17 -1.38 -13.04 -24.46
CA PRO A 17 -1.80 -13.16 -23.07
C PRO A 17 -0.72 -12.61 -22.13
N ALA A 18 -1.16 -11.85 -21.13
CA ALA A 18 -0.33 -11.35 -20.05
C ALA A 18 0.35 -12.51 -19.31
N LEU A 19 1.64 -12.36 -19.03
CA LEU A 19 2.45 -13.33 -18.30
C LEU A 19 1.88 -13.57 -16.91
N THR A 20 1.45 -14.81 -16.68
CA THR A 20 1.07 -15.34 -15.36
C THR A 20 2.28 -15.34 -14.43
N PHE A 21 2.15 -14.67 -13.28
CA PHE A 21 3.13 -14.71 -12.21
C PHE A 21 3.19 -16.11 -11.59
N ASN A 22 4.34 -16.78 -11.69
CA ASN A 22 4.56 -18.13 -11.18
C ASN A 22 5.21 -18.05 -9.78
N PRO A 23 4.54 -18.41 -8.68
CA PRO A 23 5.09 -18.32 -7.33
C PRO A 23 5.87 -19.59 -6.99
N SER A 24 6.92 -19.89 -7.76
CA SER A 24 7.84 -20.98 -7.48
C SER A 24 9.29 -20.47 -7.52
N ALA A 25 9.64 -19.62 -6.57
CA ALA A 25 11.02 -19.38 -6.20
C ALA A 25 11.24 -19.96 -4.80
N SER A 26 12.14 -20.93 -4.73
CA SER A 26 12.46 -21.75 -3.55
C SER A 26 12.76 -20.91 -2.31
N VAL A 27 11.96 -21.09 -1.26
CA VAL A 27 12.36 -20.68 0.10
C VAL A 27 13.28 -21.76 0.64
N SER A 28 14.58 -21.48 0.64
CA SER A 28 15.60 -22.31 1.29
C SER A 28 15.34 -22.36 2.79
N THR A 29 15.06 -23.54 3.30
CA THR A 29 14.79 -23.85 4.70
C THR A 29 16.05 -23.71 5.56
N TRP A 30 16.24 -22.57 6.22
CA TRP A 30 17.24 -22.42 7.28
C TRP A 30 16.63 -22.84 8.63
N TYR A 31 16.93 -24.08 9.03
CA TYR A 31 16.68 -24.58 10.38
C TYR A 31 17.56 -23.84 11.41
N LEU A 32 16.94 -23.19 12.39
CA LEU A 32 17.61 -22.77 13.62
C LEU A 32 18.03 -24.01 14.44
N ARG A 33 19.31 -24.36 14.39
CA ARG A 33 19.93 -25.30 15.32
C ARG A 33 20.49 -24.53 16.51
N LYS A 34 19.77 -24.53 17.64
CA LYS A 34 20.32 -24.07 18.93
C LYS A 34 21.45 -25.02 19.36
N LYS A 35 22.62 -24.48 19.71
CA LYS A 35 23.59 -25.15 20.58
C LYS A 35 23.96 -24.23 21.76
N PRO A 36 24.27 -24.80 22.94
CA PRO A 36 24.33 -24.05 24.19
C PRO A 36 25.67 -23.33 24.38
N ARG A 37 25.64 -22.31 25.24
CA ARG A 37 26.81 -21.56 25.72
C ARG A 37 27.62 -22.41 26.68
N GLU A 38 28.93 -22.49 26.47
CA GLU A 38 29.90 -22.73 27.52
C GLU A 38 30.99 -21.67 27.47
N THR A 39 31.20 -21.05 28.62
CA THR A 39 32.28 -20.14 28.97
C THR A 39 33.56 -20.92 29.23
N THR A 40 34.75 -20.35 28.95
CA THR A 40 35.87 -20.15 29.93
C THR A 40 37.25 -19.96 29.26
N LYS A 41 37.89 -18.83 29.61
CA LYS A 41 39.32 -18.47 29.78
C LYS A 41 40.37 -18.53 28.65
N ARG A 42 41.00 -17.36 28.51
CA ARG A 42 42.35 -16.98 28.01
C ARG A 42 43.47 -18.00 28.25
N LYS A 43 44.41 -18.07 27.29
CA LYS A 43 45.87 -18.04 27.53
C LYS A 43 46.65 -17.52 26.31
N LEU A 44 47.66 -16.70 26.60
CA LEU A 44 48.64 -16.09 25.69
C LEU A 44 49.62 -17.13 25.10
N GLY A 45 50.19 -16.81 23.95
CA GLY A 45 51.46 -17.35 23.45
C GLY A 45 51.93 -16.56 22.23
N ALA A 46 53.04 -15.85 22.37
CA ALA A 46 53.66 -14.97 21.37
C ALA A 46 54.86 -15.65 20.67
N VAL A 47 55.40 -14.99 19.64
CA VAL A 47 56.85 -14.86 19.26
C VAL A 47 57.23 -15.29 17.81
N PHE A 48 57.59 -14.26 17.03
CA PHE A 48 58.69 -14.03 16.06
C PHE A 48 58.83 -14.75 14.69
N ALA A 49 58.75 -13.92 13.63
CA ALA A 49 59.80 -13.47 12.69
C ALA A 49 60.58 -14.44 11.76
N SER A 50 60.40 -14.19 10.44
CA SER A 50 61.43 -13.80 9.45
C SER A 50 62.34 -14.83 8.71
N ILE A 51 62.23 -14.73 7.36
CA ILE A 51 63.29 -14.65 6.32
C ILE A 51 63.79 -15.93 5.58
N SER A 52 63.41 -15.95 4.28
CA SER A 52 64.11 -16.27 3.01
C SER A 52 64.66 -17.65 2.60
N SER A 53 64.19 -18.05 1.40
CA SER A 53 64.93 -18.36 0.16
C SER A 53 65.19 -19.81 -0.29
N SER A 54 65.00 -19.95 -1.62
CA SER A 54 65.62 -20.83 -2.62
C SER A 54 64.88 -22.11 -3.08
N SER A 55 64.53 -22.07 -4.38
CA SER A 55 64.59 -23.08 -5.46
C SER A 55 64.14 -24.52 -5.18
N SER A 56 63.34 -25.21 -6.00
CA SER A 56 63.49 -25.39 -7.45
C SER A 56 62.23 -25.98 -8.12
N HIS A 57 62.10 -25.65 -9.41
CA HIS A 57 61.39 -26.27 -10.53
C HIS A 57 60.81 -27.70 -10.40
N ASP A 58 59.56 -27.90 -10.83
CA ASP A 58 59.24 -28.49 -12.15
C ASP A 58 57.72 -28.60 -12.35
N THR A 59 57.20 -28.13 -13.50
CA THR A 59 56.02 -28.69 -14.23
C THR A 59 55.71 -27.85 -15.49
N ILE A 60 56.05 -28.43 -16.65
CA ILE A 60 55.20 -28.66 -17.86
C ILE A 60 53.81 -27.98 -17.79
N GLY A 61 53.28 -27.23 -18.74
CA GLY A 61 53.50 -27.03 -20.17
C GLY A 61 52.18 -26.46 -20.75
N ASP A 62 52.27 -25.78 -21.89
CA ASP A 62 51.21 -25.43 -22.83
C ASP A 62 50.47 -24.07 -22.75
N GLU A 63 50.91 -23.24 -23.71
CA GLU A 63 50.14 -22.52 -24.73
C GLU A 63 49.40 -21.20 -24.41
N LEU A 64 50.08 -20.15 -24.90
CA LEU A 64 49.71 -18.78 -25.18
C LEU A 64 48.35 -18.58 -25.88
N TRP A 65 47.51 -17.75 -25.26
CA TRP A 65 46.35 -17.09 -25.87
C TRP A 65 46.75 -15.81 -26.62
N PRO A 66 46.17 -15.49 -27.80
CA PRO A 66 46.26 -14.15 -28.34
C PRO A 66 45.25 -13.21 -27.68
N ARG A 67 45.76 -12.05 -27.32
CA ARG A 67 45.11 -10.89 -26.70
C ARG A 67 44.13 -10.26 -27.68
N SER A 68 42.82 -10.32 -27.39
CA SER A 68 41.84 -9.38 -27.98
C SER A 68 41.31 -8.45 -26.88
N GLU A 69 41.55 -7.17 -27.07
CA GLU A 69 41.01 -6.07 -26.28
C GLU A 69 39.49 -6.14 -26.22
N LEU A 70 38.91 -6.43 -25.05
CA LEU A 70 37.49 -6.22 -24.75
C LEU A 70 37.31 -6.32 -23.23
N SER A 71 37.33 -5.19 -22.53
CA SER A 71 36.44 -4.92 -21.39
C SER A 71 36.69 -3.52 -20.86
N GLY A 72 36.11 -2.52 -21.54
CA GLY A 72 35.59 -1.38 -20.81
C GLY A 72 34.56 -1.94 -19.83
N SER A 73 34.96 -2.10 -18.56
CA SER A 73 34.04 -2.44 -17.48
C SER A 73 33.05 -1.30 -17.35
N ASN A 74 31.95 -1.39 -18.10
CA ASN A 74 30.80 -0.53 -17.93
C ASN A 74 30.19 -0.96 -16.59
N LYS A 75 30.74 -0.44 -15.49
CA LYS A 75 30.04 -0.34 -14.22
C LYS A 75 28.84 0.56 -14.52
N GLU A 76 27.74 -0.04 -14.99
CA GLU A 76 26.43 0.58 -14.86
C GLU A 76 26.35 1.05 -13.42
N LYS A 77 26.40 2.37 -13.23
CA LYS A 77 26.16 2.99 -11.92
C LYS A 77 24.81 2.46 -11.50
N ARG A 78 24.78 1.54 -10.53
CA ARG A 78 23.54 0.96 -10.01
C ARG A 78 22.73 2.12 -9.46
N ALA A 79 21.78 2.61 -10.25
CA ALA A 79 20.97 3.76 -9.90
C ALA A 79 20.36 3.49 -8.53
N THR A 80 20.52 4.43 -7.61
CA THR A 80 19.96 4.28 -6.26
C THR A 80 18.45 4.19 -6.39
N LYS A 81 17.84 3.15 -5.83
CA LYS A 81 16.38 3.01 -5.83
C LYS A 81 15.78 4.20 -5.08
N LYS A 82 15.18 5.15 -5.80
CA LYS A 82 14.39 6.24 -5.19
C LYS A 82 13.19 5.67 -4.43
N ARG A 83 12.74 6.37 -3.39
CA ARG A 83 11.48 6.09 -2.70
C ARG A 83 10.40 7.00 -3.29
N VAL A 84 9.26 6.45 -3.62
CA VAL A 84 8.10 7.20 -4.11
C VAL A 84 6.99 7.03 -3.08
N PHE A 85 6.45 8.15 -2.61
CA PHE A 85 5.38 8.18 -1.65
C PHE A 85 4.02 8.25 -2.34
N PHE A 86 3.09 7.40 -1.91
CA PHE A 86 1.67 7.58 -2.18
C PHE A 86 0.99 8.08 -0.91
N LEU A 87 0.32 9.21 -1.00
CA LEU A 87 -0.45 9.79 0.09
C LEU A 87 -1.93 9.49 -0.12
N ASP A 88 -2.49 8.63 0.71
CA ASP A 88 -3.93 8.39 0.78
C ASP A 88 -4.59 9.53 1.57
N VAL A 89 -5.25 10.43 0.86
CA VAL A 89 -5.68 11.72 1.40
C VAL A 89 -6.96 11.61 2.21
N ASN A 90 -7.87 10.71 1.82
CA ASN A 90 -9.23 10.65 2.34
C ASN A 90 -9.26 10.46 3.87
N PRO A 91 -8.52 9.50 4.46
CA PRO A 91 -8.49 9.32 5.91
C PRO A 91 -7.89 10.50 6.69
N LEU A 92 -6.98 11.27 6.08
CA LEU A 92 -6.34 12.41 6.74
C LEU A 92 -7.29 13.59 6.93
N CYS A 93 -8.40 13.61 6.19
CA CYS A 93 -9.42 14.64 6.26
C CYS A 93 -10.42 14.43 7.41
N TYR A 94 -10.13 13.54 8.36
CA TYR A 94 -11.01 13.20 9.49
C TYR A 94 -10.29 13.29 10.83
N ALA A 95 -11.02 13.75 11.85
CA ALA A 95 -10.66 13.63 13.26
C ALA A 95 -11.64 12.63 13.90
N GLY A 96 -11.18 11.39 14.10
CA GLY A 96 -12.08 10.27 14.40
C GLY A 96 -13.03 10.04 13.23
N SER A 97 -14.35 10.10 13.47
CA SER A 97 -15.38 9.97 12.44
C SER A 97 -15.84 11.31 11.84
N THR A 98 -15.31 12.44 12.32
CA THR A 98 -15.77 13.77 11.93
C THR A 98 -14.85 14.38 10.87
N PRO A 99 -15.38 14.83 9.71
CA PRO A 99 -14.59 15.56 8.72
C PRO A 99 -13.91 16.79 9.33
N SER A 100 -12.63 16.99 9.06
CA SER A 100 -11.82 18.05 9.63
C SER A 100 -10.67 18.45 8.72
N LEU A 101 -10.75 19.65 8.13
CA LEU A 101 -9.63 20.24 7.39
C LEU A 101 -8.44 20.57 8.30
N HIS A 102 -8.67 20.77 9.60
CA HIS A 102 -7.58 20.89 10.57
C HIS A 102 -6.80 19.58 10.73
N SER A 103 -7.48 18.43 10.70
CA SER A 103 -6.80 17.12 10.72
C SER A 103 -5.91 16.98 9.49
N PHE A 104 -6.44 17.32 8.32
CA PHE A 104 -5.67 17.29 7.07
C PHE A 104 -4.45 18.23 7.15
N ALA A 105 -4.64 19.49 7.52
CA ALA A 105 -3.58 20.49 7.66
C ALA A 105 -2.47 20.03 8.62
N HIS A 106 -2.86 19.41 9.73
CA HIS A 106 -1.94 18.88 10.73
C HIS A 106 -1.11 17.72 10.18
N TRP A 107 -1.76 16.69 9.64
CA TRP A 107 -1.08 15.49 9.15
C TRP A 107 -0.20 15.75 7.94
N ILE A 108 -0.62 16.62 7.03
CA ILE A 108 0.18 16.98 5.85
C ILE A 108 1.42 17.79 6.25
N SER A 109 1.30 18.69 7.23
CA SER A 109 2.43 19.46 7.76
C SER A 109 3.47 18.55 8.40
N LEU A 110 3.04 17.58 9.21
CA LEU A 110 3.95 16.58 9.79
C LEU A 110 4.56 15.67 8.71
N PHE A 111 3.78 15.28 7.70
CA PHE A 111 4.26 14.42 6.62
C PHE A 111 5.38 15.09 5.81
N PHE A 112 5.18 16.33 5.38
CA PHE A 112 6.18 17.07 4.61
C PHE A 112 7.43 17.41 5.42
N SER A 113 7.29 17.69 6.72
CA SER A 113 8.42 18.07 7.57
C SER A 113 9.23 16.88 8.10
N GLN A 114 8.62 15.70 8.26
CA GLN A 114 9.26 14.57 8.96
C GLN A 114 9.48 13.33 8.09
N VAL A 115 8.73 13.16 6.99
CA VAL A 115 8.63 11.87 6.30
C VAL A 115 9.15 11.93 4.87
N SER A 116 8.45 12.61 3.96
CA SER A 116 8.81 12.60 2.54
C SER A 116 10.04 13.47 2.27
N LEU A 117 10.19 14.58 3.00
CA LEU A 117 11.19 15.60 2.69
C LEU A 117 11.13 15.94 1.20
N ALA A 118 12.20 15.68 0.43
CA ALA A 118 12.29 15.92 -1.01
C ALA A 118 11.94 14.69 -1.90
N ASP A 119 11.64 13.53 -1.30
CA ASP A 119 11.22 12.35 -2.06
C ASP A 119 9.93 12.65 -2.86
N PRO A 120 9.75 12.07 -4.05
CA PRO A 120 8.52 12.19 -4.84
C PRO A 120 7.28 11.79 -4.03
N VAL A 121 6.21 12.58 -4.12
CA VAL A 121 4.92 12.33 -3.45
C VAL A 121 3.80 12.40 -4.47
N ILE A 122 2.91 11.42 -4.49
CA ILE A 122 1.69 11.38 -5.30
C ILE A 122 0.51 11.28 -4.35
N ALA A 123 -0.36 12.29 -4.35
CA ALA A 123 -1.58 12.27 -3.56
C ALA A 123 -2.71 11.60 -4.34
N VAL A 124 -3.46 10.72 -3.69
CA VAL A 124 -4.57 10.00 -4.29
C VAL A 124 -5.83 10.22 -3.47
N LEU A 125 -6.93 10.53 -4.15
CA LEU A 125 -8.26 10.70 -3.57
C LEU A 125 -9.24 9.70 -4.17
N ASP A 126 -10.28 9.36 -3.40
CA ASP A 126 -11.42 8.59 -3.92
C ASP A 126 -12.09 9.33 -5.09
N GLY A 127 -12.36 8.58 -6.15
CA GLY A 127 -13.29 8.99 -7.21
C GLY A 127 -14.72 9.12 -6.70
N ASP A 128 -15.53 9.95 -7.35
CA ASP A 128 -16.97 9.92 -7.11
C ASP A 128 -17.49 8.53 -7.54
N GLY A 129 -18.33 7.94 -6.69
CA GLY A 129 -18.78 6.56 -6.92
C GLY A 129 -17.71 5.49 -6.66
N GLY A 130 -16.56 5.81 -6.04
CA GLY A 130 -15.43 4.86 -5.88
C GLY A 130 -15.80 3.43 -5.46
N SER A 131 -16.64 3.25 -4.45
CA SER A 131 -17.04 1.91 -3.99
C SER A 131 -18.23 1.28 -4.73
N GLU A 132 -18.65 1.79 -5.88
CA GLU A 132 -19.80 1.24 -6.62
C GLU A 132 -19.61 -0.22 -7.01
N HIS A 133 -18.42 -0.58 -7.51
CA HIS A 133 -18.11 -1.96 -7.86
C HIS A 133 -18.28 -2.90 -6.65
N ARG A 134 -17.67 -2.56 -5.50
CA ARG A 134 -17.83 -3.34 -4.26
C ARG A 134 -19.28 -3.39 -3.78
N ARG A 135 -20.06 -2.31 -3.99
CA ARG A 135 -21.50 -2.27 -3.65
C ARG A 135 -22.39 -3.08 -4.59
N GLN A 136 -21.99 -3.27 -5.85
CA GLN A 136 -22.69 -4.18 -6.76
C GLN A 136 -22.52 -5.63 -6.29
N LEU A 137 -21.35 -5.99 -5.77
CA LEU A 137 -21.07 -7.30 -5.19
C LEU A 137 -21.72 -7.48 -3.81
N LEU A 138 -21.66 -6.44 -2.97
CA LEU A 138 -22.20 -6.42 -1.62
C LEU A 138 -22.86 -5.06 -1.31
N PRO A 139 -24.19 -4.92 -1.45
CA PRO A 139 -24.89 -3.66 -1.22
C PRO A 139 -24.69 -3.04 0.17
N SER A 140 -24.32 -3.83 1.18
CA SER A 140 -24.05 -3.37 2.55
C SER A 140 -22.62 -2.82 2.75
N TYR A 141 -21.74 -2.91 1.75
CA TYR A 141 -20.34 -2.47 1.84
C TYR A 141 -20.23 -1.00 2.27
N LYS A 142 -19.49 -0.74 3.36
CA LYS A 142 -19.29 0.57 4.00
C LYS A 142 -20.61 1.35 4.27
N ALA A 143 -21.76 0.68 4.38
CA ALA A 143 -23.06 1.34 4.45
C ALA A 143 -23.24 2.24 5.69
N HIS A 144 -22.57 1.94 6.81
CA HIS A 144 -22.58 2.77 8.00
C HIS A 144 -21.91 4.13 7.79
N ARG A 145 -20.86 4.20 6.95
CA ARG A 145 -20.17 5.46 6.60
C ARG A 145 -21.11 6.39 5.83
N ARG A 146 -21.96 5.84 4.96
CA ARG A 146 -23.00 6.59 4.23
C ARG A 146 -24.10 7.13 5.16
N LYS A 147 -24.55 6.34 6.14
CA LYS A 147 -25.56 6.78 7.11
C LYS A 147 -25.06 7.99 7.90
N PHE A 148 -23.76 8.02 8.24
CA PHE A 148 -23.15 9.19 8.87
C PHE A 148 -23.19 10.41 7.94
N SER A 149 -22.77 10.26 6.67
CA SER A 149 -22.81 11.36 5.69
C SER A 149 -24.22 11.92 5.42
N ARG A 150 -25.28 11.10 5.53
CA ARG A 150 -26.67 11.56 5.39
C ARG A 150 -27.27 12.13 6.68
N LYS A 151 -26.72 11.79 7.85
CA LYS A 151 -27.16 12.30 9.16
C LYS A 151 -26.40 13.57 9.57
N SER A 152 -25.16 13.72 9.12
CA SER A 152 -24.46 15.01 9.15
C SER A 152 -25.20 15.97 8.24
N SER A 153 -25.77 17.04 8.79
CA SER A 153 -26.50 18.10 8.08
C SER A 153 -25.62 18.92 7.13
N ALA A 154 -24.46 18.42 6.72
CA ALA A 154 -23.57 19.05 5.75
C ALA A 154 -23.97 18.59 4.34
N PRO A 155 -24.60 19.45 3.51
CA PRO A 155 -24.87 19.20 2.11
C PRO A 155 -23.68 18.61 1.34
N GLN A 156 -23.96 17.81 0.31
CA GLN A 156 -22.97 17.26 -0.62
C GLN A 156 -22.03 18.33 -1.20
N LYS A 157 -22.54 19.57 -1.34
CA LYS A 157 -21.77 20.77 -1.69
C LYS A 157 -20.56 21.00 -0.77
N TYR A 158 -20.72 20.84 0.55
CA TYR A 158 -19.62 20.98 1.51
C TYR A 158 -18.56 19.89 1.38
N ALA A 159 -18.93 18.67 0.96
CA ALA A 159 -17.94 17.62 0.72
C ALA A 159 -17.08 17.91 -0.51
N ALA A 160 -17.71 18.37 -1.60
CA ALA A 160 -17.02 18.81 -2.81
C ALA A 160 -16.11 20.02 -2.54
N GLU A 161 -16.60 21.05 -1.85
CA GLU A 161 -15.81 22.22 -1.46
C GLU A 161 -14.58 21.84 -0.63
N ARG A 162 -14.73 20.94 0.36
CA ARG A 162 -13.58 20.43 1.13
C ARG A 162 -12.57 19.72 0.25
N SER A 163 -13.04 18.86 -0.65
CA SER A 163 -12.16 18.12 -1.56
C SER A 163 -11.37 19.09 -2.45
N HIS A 164 -12.02 20.12 -3.00
CA HIS A 164 -11.34 21.16 -3.80
C HIS A 164 -10.28 21.91 -3.01
N VAL A 165 -10.57 22.31 -1.75
CA VAL A 165 -9.59 23.00 -0.90
C VAL A 165 -8.37 22.10 -0.62
N VAL A 166 -8.59 20.82 -0.35
CA VAL A 166 -7.52 19.84 -0.11
C VAL A 166 -6.64 19.67 -1.35
N MET A 167 -7.26 19.51 -2.53
CA MET A 167 -6.52 19.39 -3.80
C MET A 167 -5.73 20.66 -4.11
N ASP A 168 -6.32 21.84 -3.92
CA ASP A 168 -5.66 23.13 -4.16
C ASP A 168 -4.41 23.30 -3.28
N VAL A 169 -4.49 22.93 -1.98
CA VAL A 169 -3.34 22.94 -1.08
C VAL A 169 -2.25 21.99 -1.57
N LEU A 170 -2.59 20.76 -1.95
CA LEU A 170 -1.61 19.77 -2.41
C LEU A 170 -0.92 20.20 -3.71
N ILE A 171 -1.69 20.69 -4.69
CA ILE A 171 -1.17 21.20 -5.96
C ILE A 171 -0.26 22.39 -5.72
N LYS A 172 -0.65 23.33 -4.86
CA LYS A 172 0.18 24.48 -4.48
C LYS A 172 1.43 24.10 -3.68
N CYS A 173 1.51 22.90 -3.12
CA CYS A 173 2.72 22.32 -2.54
C CYS A 173 3.46 21.41 -3.54
N ASN A 174 3.20 21.56 -4.84
CA ASN A 174 3.81 20.77 -5.92
C ASN A 174 3.61 19.24 -5.76
N VAL A 175 2.49 18.81 -5.19
CA VAL A 175 2.13 17.38 -5.12
C VAL A 175 1.14 17.06 -6.24
N PRO A 176 1.48 16.16 -7.20
CA PRO A 176 0.50 15.67 -8.16
C PRO A 176 -0.66 14.98 -7.44
N VAL A 177 -1.88 15.31 -7.88
CA VAL A 177 -3.12 14.78 -7.32
C VAL A 177 -3.79 13.89 -8.35
N VAL A 178 -4.12 12.66 -7.96
CA VAL A 178 -4.81 11.67 -8.78
C VAL A 178 -6.17 11.39 -8.17
N LYS A 179 -7.23 11.55 -8.97
CA LYS A 179 -8.60 11.16 -8.65
C LYS A 179 -9.19 10.51 -9.90
N ILE A 180 -9.60 9.24 -9.79
CA ILE A 180 -10.16 8.47 -10.90
C ILE A 180 -11.61 8.16 -10.59
N GLU A 181 -12.54 8.68 -11.39
CA GLU A 181 -13.97 8.47 -11.17
C GLU A 181 -14.35 6.98 -11.16
N GLY A 182 -15.24 6.60 -10.25
CA GLY A 182 -15.65 5.21 -10.04
C GLY A 182 -14.60 4.29 -9.39
N GLN A 183 -13.48 4.84 -8.90
CA GLN A 183 -12.40 4.08 -8.25
C GLN A 183 -12.15 4.55 -6.81
N GLU A 184 -11.87 3.62 -5.90
CA GLU A 184 -11.35 3.94 -4.57
C GLU A 184 -9.85 4.28 -4.66
N ALA A 185 -9.40 5.20 -3.81
CA ALA A 185 -8.00 5.61 -3.76
C ALA A 185 -7.06 4.39 -3.57
N ASP A 186 -7.50 3.41 -2.79
CA ASP A 186 -6.74 2.21 -2.44
C ASP A 186 -6.36 1.39 -3.69
N ASP A 187 -7.30 1.24 -4.63
CA ASP A 187 -7.10 0.51 -5.89
C ASP A 187 -6.19 1.29 -6.86
N VAL A 188 -6.34 2.61 -6.90
CA VAL A 188 -5.47 3.51 -7.69
C VAL A 188 -4.03 3.44 -7.17
N VAL A 189 -3.84 3.54 -5.85
CA VAL A 189 -2.53 3.41 -5.20
C VAL A 189 -1.94 2.03 -5.44
N ALA A 190 -2.71 0.95 -5.31
CA ALA A 190 -2.23 -0.40 -5.56
C ALA A 190 -1.76 -0.60 -7.01
N THR A 191 -2.47 -0.02 -7.97
CA THR A 191 -2.11 -0.04 -9.39
C THR A 191 -0.81 0.74 -9.65
N LEU A 192 -0.75 2.00 -9.20
CA LEU A 192 0.43 2.86 -9.39
C LEU A 192 1.67 2.34 -8.64
N ALA A 193 1.50 1.76 -7.45
CA ALA A 193 2.59 1.12 -6.72
C ALA A 193 3.22 -0.02 -7.53
N GLY A 194 2.41 -0.81 -8.23
CA GLY A 194 2.90 -1.84 -9.15
C GLY A 194 3.79 -1.26 -10.25
N GLN A 195 3.37 -0.14 -10.86
CA GLN A 195 4.11 0.55 -11.91
C GLN A 195 5.43 1.16 -11.39
N VAL A 196 5.43 1.74 -10.18
CA VAL A 196 6.65 2.24 -9.51
C VAL A 196 7.66 1.12 -9.27
N LEU A 197 7.19 -0.06 -8.83
CA LEU A 197 8.05 -1.22 -8.62
C LEU A 197 8.63 -1.76 -9.93
N GLN A 198 7.87 -1.72 -11.03
CA GLN A 198 8.35 -2.07 -12.37
C GLN A 198 9.50 -1.13 -12.81
N ASN A 199 9.41 0.15 -12.47
CA ASN A 199 10.47 1.14 -12.65
C ASN A 199 11.64 1.00 -11.65
N ARG A 200 11.72 -0.10 -10.89
CA ARG A 200 12.79 -0.42 -9.92
C ARG A 200 12.92 0.57 -8.75
N HIS A 201 11.88 1.36 -8.50
CA HIS A 201 11.80 2.23 -7.31
C HIS A 201 11.20 1.49 -6.12
N LYS A 202 11.30 2.11 -4.94
CA LYS A 202 10.64 1.65 -3.72
C LYS A 202 9.38 2.45 -3.48
N VAL A 203 8.39 1.83 -2.84
CA VAL A 203 7.10 2.45 -2.54
C VAL A 203 6.96 2.67 -1.05
N VAL A 204 6.45 3.85 -0.66
CA VAL A 204 5.98 4.12 0.69
C VAL A 204 4.56 4.64 0.64
N ILE A 205 3.64 3.98 1.33
CA ILE A 205 2.22 4.36 1.35
C ILE A 205 1.92 5.06 2.68
N ALA A 206 1.52 6.32 2.62
CA ALA A 206 1.11 7.12 3.77
C ALA A 206 -0.41 7.04 3.94
N SER A 207 -0.85 6.13 4.81
CA SER A 207 -2.26 5.87 5.09
C SER A 207 -2.42 5.20 6.46
N PRO A 208 -3.50 5.46 7.24
CA PRO A 208 -3.89 4.62 8.36
C PRO A 208 -4.62 3.33 7.94
N ASP A 209 -4.99 3.19 6.66
CA ASP A 209 -5.80 2.06 6.21
C ASP A 209 -5.01 0.75 6.29
N LYS A 210 -5.65 -0.26 6.89
CA LYS A 210 -5.08 -1.60 7.04
C LYS A 210 -5.02 -2.35 5.71
N ASP A 211 -5.80 -1.97 4.71
CA ASP A 211 -5.88 -2.70 3.44
C ASP A 211 -4.58 -2.63 2.64
N PHE A 212 -3.82 -1.54 2.77
CA PHE A 212 -2.48 -1.44 2.17
C PHE A 212 -1.48 -2.48 2.70
N LYS A 213 -1.77 -3.15 3.83
CA LYS A 213 -0.94 -4.27 4.31
C LYS A 213 -0.84 -5.41 3.28
N GLN A 214 -1.82 -5.53 2.39
CA GLN A 214 -1.80 -6.46 1.24
C GLN A 214 -0.63 -6.23 0.28
N LEU A 215 -0.02 -5.04 0.28
CA LEU A 215 1.07 -4.65 -0.61
C LEU A 215 2.46 -4.73 0.04
N ILE A 216 2.53 -4.92 1.37
CA ILE A 216 3.80 -4.90 2.11
C ILE A 216 4.76 -5.96 1.57
N SER A 217 5.98 -5.54 1.29
CA SER A 217 7.09 -6.40 0.85
C SER A 217 8.42 -5.78 1.26
N GLU A 218 9.53 -6.27 0.72
CA GLU A 218 10.85 -5.66 0.95
C GLU A 218 11.00 -4.27 0.31
N ASP A 219 10.30 -4.04 -0.81
CA ASP A 219 10.34 -2.79 -1.58
C ASP A 219 9.09 -1.91 -1.35
N VAL A 220 8.14 -2.34 -0.51
CA VAL A 220 6.92 -1.59 -0.17
C VAL A 220 6.80 -1.45 1.35
N GLN A 221 6.70 -0.21 1.82
CA GLN A 221 6.48 0.13 3.22
C GLN A 221 5.20 0.95 3.39
N ILE A 222 4.65 0.96 4.59
CA ILE A 222 3.55 1.84 4.98
C ILE A 222 4.09 2.83 6.00
N VAL A 223 3.60 4.06 6.01
CA VAL A 223 3.81 5.01 7.09
C VAL A 223 2.45 5.39 7.66
N LEU A 224 2.25 5.11 8.94
CA LEU A 224 0.97 5.26 9.65
C LEU A 224 0.98 6.57 10.45
N PRO A 225 -0.10 7.36 10.45
CA PRO A 225 -0.25 8.46 11.40
C PRO A 225 -0.60 7.90 12.79
N ILE A 226 0.21 8.22 13.80
CA ILE A 226 0.01 7.79 15.20
C ILE A 226 -0.41 9.01 16.01
N ALA A 227 -1.72 9.18 16.21
CA ALA A 227 -2.31 10.36 16.84
C ALA A 227 -1.78 10.59 18.26
N GLU A 228 -1.62 9.52 19.04
CA GLU A 228 -1.17 9.57 20.43
C GLU A 228 0.27 10.05 20.57
N LEU A 229 1.08 9.83 19.54
CA LEU A 229 2.50 10.24 19.49
C LEU A 229 2.73 11.47 18.62
N ASN A 230 1.66 12.02 18.04
CA ASN A 230 1.69 13.18 17.16
C ASN A 230 2.76 13.09 16.05
N ARG A 231 2.89 11.91 15.43
CA ARG A 231 3.92 11.64 14.42
C ARG A 231 3.49 10.56 13.44
N TRP A 232 4.23 10.47 12.35
CA TRP A 232 4.19 9.34 11.44
C TRP A 232 5.12 8.22 11.92
N SER A 233 4.74 6.97 11.66
CA SER A 233 5.55 5.80 12.01
C SER A 233 5.62 4.81 10.86
N PHE A 234 6.84 4.45 10.46
CA PHE A 234 7.05 3.43 9.44
C PHE A 234 6.62 2.05 9.94
N TYR A 235 5.97 1.32 9.05
CA TYR A 235 5.48 -0.02 9.22
C TYR A 235 5.98 -0.86 8.04
N THR A 236 6.69 -1.94 8.34
CA THR A 236 7.44 -2.73 7.34
C THR A 236 7.05 -4.19 7.44
N LEU A 237 7.47 -5.01 6.47
CA LEU A 237 7.27 -6.46 6.50
C LEU A 237 7.76 -7.10 7.81
N LYS A 238 8.88 -6.62 8.37
CA LYS A 238 9.38 -7.10 9.67
C LYS A 238 8.39 -6.83 10.81
N HIS A 239 7.81 -5.63 10.85
CA HIS A 239 6.79 -5.28 11.84
C HIS A 239 5.54 -6.16 11.67
N TYR A 240 5.11 -6.38 10.42
CA TYR A 240 3.98 -7.23 10.09
C TYR A 240 4.16 -8.67 10.57
N ILE A 241 5.28 -9.30 10.20
CA ILE A 241 5.60 -10.68 10.60
C ILE A 241 5.69 -10.79 12.13
N SER A 242 6.32 -9.81 12.80
CA SER A 242 6.41 -9.80 14.26
C SER A 242 5.05 -9.71 14.95
N GLN A 243 4.08 -9.01 14.36
CA GLN A 243 2.77 -8.79 14.95
C GLN A 243 1.79 -9.94 14.66
N TYR A 244 1.77 -10.44 13.42
CA TYR A 244 0.76 -11.39 12.96
C TYR A 244 1.27 -12.83 12.85
N ASN A 245 2.59 -13.04 12.81
CA ASN A 245 3.23 -14.34 12.64
C ASN A 245 2.69 -15.12 11.42
N CYS A 246 2.29 -14.39 10.37
CA CYS A 246 1.83 -14.91 9.09
C CYS A 246 2.23 -13.96 7.96
N ASP A 247 2.11 -14.44 6.72
CA ASP A 247 2.34 -13.65 5.51
C ASP A 247 1.13 -12.74 5.21
N PRO A 248 1.32 -11.53 4.63
CA PRO A 248 0.22 -10.66 4.22
C PRO A 248 -0.86 -11.33 3.36
N CYS A 249 -0.48 -12.24 2.45
CA CYS A 249 -1.43 -12.98 1.61
C CYS A 249 -2.33 -13.91 2.45
N SER A 250 -1.82 -14.42 3.57
CA SER A 250 -2.59 -15.25 4.49
C SER A 250 -3.64 -14.43 5.26
N ASP A 251 -3.38 -13.15 5.54
CA ASP A 251 -4.32 -12.29 6.25
C ASP A 251 -5.51 -11.88 5.41
N LEU A 252 -5.31 -11.53 4.13
CA LEU A 252 -6.43 -11.34 3.20
C LEU A 252 -7.30 -12.61 3.13
N SER A 253 -6.68 -13.77 2.97
CA SER A 253 -7.39 -15.06 2.93
C SER A 253 -8.18 -15.31 4.23
N LEU A 254 -7.60 -14.95 5.38
CA LEU A 254 -8.27 -15.05 6.67
C LEU A 254 -9.46 -14.08 6.77
N ARG A 255 -9.30 -12.83 6.35
CA ARG A 255 -10.38 -11.83 6.34
C ARG A 255 -11.53 -12.23 5.42
N CYS A 256 -11.25 -12.85 4.28
CA CYS A 256 -12.30 -13.39 3.41
C CYS A 256 -13.17 -14.43 4.12
N ILE A 257 -12.57 -15.26 4.98
CA ILE A 257 -13.26 -16.29 5.76
C ILE A 257 -13.98 -15.69 6.97
N MET A 258 -13.31 -14.81 7.70
CA MET A 258 -13.77 -14.26 8.98
C MET A 258 -14.63 -13.01 8.82
N GLY A 259 -14.67 -12.41 7.64
CA GLY A 259 -15.28 -11.11 7.37
C GLY A 259 -14.38 -9.94 7.77
N ASP A 260 -14.87 -8.75 7.45
CA ASP A 260 -14.29 -7.47 7.82
C ASP A 260 -15.39 -6.53 8.34
N GLU A 261 -15.46 -6.38 9.67
CA GLU A 261 -16.49 -5.55 10.32
C GLU A 261 -16.38 -4.06 9.95
N VAL A 262 -15.15 -3.56 9.75
CA VAL A 262 -14.87 -2.16 9.43
C VAL A 262 -15.44 -1.77 8.06
N ASP A 263 -15.56 -2.74 7.16
CA ASP A 263 -16.17 -2.58 5.83
C ASP A 263 -17.59 -3.18 5.74
N GLY A 264 -18.05 -3.87 6.78
CA GLY A 264 -19.34 -4.55 6.80
C GLY A 264 -19.40 -5.80 5.91
N VAL A 265 -18.24 -6.44 5.66
CA VAL A 265 -18.15 -7.71 4.93
C VAL A 265 -18.36 -8.85 5.93
N PRO A 266 -19.41 -9.68 5.80
CA PRO A 266 -19.63 -10.76 6.75
C PRO A 266 -18.68 -11.94 6.49
N GLY A 267 -18.41 -12.71 7.53
CA GLY A 267 -17.68 -13.97 7.42
C GLY A 267 -18.59 -15.18 7.58
N ILE A 268 -18.04 -16.38 7.36
CA ILE A 268 -18.82 -17.63 7.38
C ILE A 268 -19.03 -18.19 8.80
N GLN A 269 -18.41 -17.60 9.83
CA GLN A 269 -18.47 -18.10 11.22
C GLN A 269 -19.90 -18.21 11.78
N ASN A 270 -20.82 -17.39 11.27
CA ASN A 270 -22.21 -17.37 11.73
C ASN A 270 -23.08 -18.42 11.04
N VAL A 271 -22.63 -18.96 9.90
CA VAL A 271 -23.39 -19.92 9.07
C VAL A 271 -22.74 -21.31 9.02
N ALA A 272 -21.50 -21.43 9.50
CA ALA A 272 -20.76 -22.68 9.59
C ALA A 272 -20.27 -22.93 11.03
N PRO A 273 -21.12 -23.54 11.90
CA PRO A 273 -20.76 -23.85 13.27
C PRO A 273 -19.45 -24.65 13.37
N GLY A 274 -18.55 -24.25 14.27
CA GLY A 274 -17.23 -24.86 14.43
C GLY A 274 -16.17 -24.40 13.41
N PHE A 275 -16.56 -23.66 12.36
CA PHE A 275 -15.65 -23.01 11.43
C PHE A 275 -15.31 -21.59 11.90
N GLY A 276 -14.46 -21.50 12.92
CA GLY A 276 -13.95 -20.23 13.45
C GLY A 276 -12.50 -19.94 13.04
N ARG A 277 -11.95 -18.85 13.61
CA ARG A 277 -10.59 -18.36 13.35
C ARG A 277 -9.50 -19.43 13.48
N LYS A 278 -9.58 -20.29 14.50
CA LYS A 278 -8.62 -21.38 14.73
C LYS A 278 -8.62 -22.39 13.58
N THR A 279 -9.81 -22.77 13.09
CA THR A 279 -9.97 -23.69 11.95
C THR A 279 -9.42 -23.03 10.68
N ALA A 280 -9.80 -21.78 10.41
CA ALA A 280 -9.34 -21.02 9.25
C ALA A 280 -7.81 -20.92 9.21
N LEU A 281 -7.17 -20.48 10.29
CA LEU A 281 -5.71 -20.38 10.40
C LEU A 281 -5.00 -21.71 10.17
N LYS A 282 -5.51 -22.81 10.74
CA LYS A 282 -4.93 -24.15 10.55
C LYS A 282 -4.97 -24.57 9.08
N LEU A 283 -6.08 -24.31 8.40
CA LEU A 283 -6.26 -24.65 6.99
C LEU A 283 -5.43 -23.75 6.08
N LEU A 284 -5.40 -22.45 6.32
CA LEU A 284 -4.56 -21.52 5.57
C LEU A 284 -3.06 -21.82 5.76
N LYS A 285 -2.63 -22.22 6.96
CA LYS A 285 -1.25 -22.69 7.17
C LYS A 285 -0.91 -23.94 6.33
N LYS A 286 -1.89 -24.80 6.06
CA LYS A 286 -1.71 -26.02 5.25
C LYS A 286 -1.78 -25.74 3.74
N HIS A 287 -2.68 -24.86 3.31
CA HIS A 287 -3.01 -24.65 1.90
C HIS A 287 -2.43 -23.35 1.31
N GLY A 288 -1.92 -22.43 2.14
CA GLY A 288 -1.27 -21.19 1.75
C GLY A 288 -2.24 -20.03 1.48
N SER A 289 -3.21 -20.23 0.57
CA SER A 289 -4.15 -19.19 0.14
C SER A 289 -5.60 -19.64 0.23
N LEU A 290 -6.54 -18.69 0.20
CA LEU A 290 -7.96 -19.00 0.06
C LEU A 290 -8.25 -19.81 -1.19
N GLN A 291 -7.66 -19.43 -2.34
CA GLN A 291 -7.87 -20.12 -3.61
C GLN A 291 -7.47 -21.59 -3.51
N ASN A 292 -6.24 -21.87 -3.05
CA ASN A 292 -5.76 -23.24 -2.87
C ASN A 292 -6.61 -24.04 -1.87
N LEU A 293 -7.15 -23.39 -0.84
CA LEU A 293 -8.05 -24.03 0.12
C LEU A 293 -9.39 -24.39 -0.52
N LEU A 294 -9.95 -23.51 -1.36
CA LEU A 294 -11.19 -23.77 -2.10
C LEU A 294 -10.99 -24.86 -3.16
N ASP A 295 -9.84 -24.89 -3.83
CA ASP A 295 -9.51 -25.93 -4.81
C ASP A 295 -9.36 -27.30 -4.12
N ALA A 296 -8.69 -27.35 -2.97
CA ALA A 296 -8.65 -28.56 -2.14
C ALA A 296 -10.04 -29.00 -1.68
N ALA A 297 -10.93 -28.04 -1.36
CA ALA A 297 -12.32 -28.35 -1.03
C ALA A 297 -13.08 -28.90 -2.24
N ALA A 298 -12.89 -28.36 -3.44
CA ALA A 298 -13.56 -28.84 -4.64
C ALA A 298 -13.27 -30.33 -4.93
N VAL A 299 -12.03 -30.78 -4.67
CA VAL A 299 -11.63 -32.20 -4.80
C VAL A 299 -11.76 -33.00 -3.50
N ARG A 300 -12.39 -32.44 -2.48
CA ARG A 300 -12.69 -33.08 -1.18
C ARG A 300 -11.48 -33.53 -0.33
N THR A 301 -10.36 -32.80 -0.37
CA THR A 301 -9.10 -33.16 0.33
C THR A 301 -8.77 -32.30 1.56
N VAL A 302 -9.70 -31.48 2.06
CA VAL A 302 -9.47 -30.62 3.24
C VAL A 302 -9.26 -31.44 4.52
N GLY A 303 -9.92 -32.60 4.63
CA GLY A 303 -9.78 -33.56 5.73
C GLY A 303 -11.05 -33.64 6.59
N LYS A 304 -11.23 -32.73 7.55
CA LYS A 304 -12.38 -32.81 8.49
C LYS A 304 -13.70 -32.52 7.77
N LYS A 305 -14.68 -33.43 7.92
CA LYS A 305 -15.99 -33.36 7.25
C LYS A 305 -16.69 -32.00 7.42
N TYR A 306 -16.81 -31.48 8.65
CA TYR A 306 -17.46 -30.17 8.87
C TYR A 306 -16.77 -29.02 8.12
N ALA A 307 -15.44 -29.03 8.04
CA ALA A 307 -14.67 -27.98 7.38
C ALA A 307 -14.75 -28.11 5.86
N GLN A 308 -14.70 -29.35 5.36
CA GLN A 308 -14.92 -29.69 3.97
C GLN A 308 -16.30 -29.21 3.50
N ASP A 309 -17.35 -29.54 4.26
CA ASP A 309 -18.73 -29.20 3.91
C ASP A 309 -18.95 -27.68 3.96
N ALA A 310 -18.40 -26.98 4.97
CA ALA A 310 -18.46 -25.52 5.05
C ALA A 310 -17.80 -24.81 3.84
N LEU A 311 -16.58 -25.21 3.48
CA LEU A 311 -15.85 -24.62 2.35
C LEU A 311 -16.52 -24.92 1.01
N THR A 312 -17.07 -26.13 0.84
CA THR A 312 -17.79 -26.50 -0.38
C THR A 312 -19.07 -25.68 -0.52
N LYS A 313 -19.88 -25.63 0.54
CA LYS A 313 -21.18 -24.95 0.57
C LYS A 313 -21.06 -23.43 0.41
N HIS A 314 -20.00 -22.82 0.94
CA HIS A 314 -19.80 -21.37 0.95
C HIS A 314 -18.68 -20.90 0.01
N SER A 315 -18.26 -21.71 -0.97
CA SER A 315 -17.14 -21.38 -1.84
C SER A 315 -17.35 -20.08 -2.64
N ASP A 316 -18.52 -19.90 -3.28
CA ASP A 316 -18.83 -18.68 -4.05
C ASP A 316 -18.92 -17.44 -3.16
N TYR A 317 -19.41 -17.60 -1.93
CA TYR A 317 -19.45 -16.54 -0.95
C TYR A 317 -18.03 -16.08 -0.57
N LEU A 318 -17.12 -17.02 -0.35
CA LEU A 318 -15.73 -16.73 -0.04
C LEU A 318 -14.97 -16.11 -1.23
N ARG A 319 -15.25 -16.54 -2.46
CA ARG A 319 -14.72 -15.91 -3.69
C ARG A 319 -15.20 -14.47 -3.82
N ARG A 320 -16.48 -14.21 -3.56
CA ARG A 320 -17.03 -12.85 -3.56
C ARG A 320 -16.40 -11.97 -2.48
N ASN A 321 -16.19 -12.51 -1.28
CA ASN A 321 -15.48 -11.77 -0.23
C ASN A 321 -14.04 -11.42 -0.65
N TYR A 322 -13.37 -12.30 -1.38
CA TYR A 322 -12.06 -12.01 -1.94
C TYR A 322 -12.11 -10.86 -2.96
N GLU A 323 -13.07 -10.88 -3.88
CA GLU A 323 -13.28 -9.80 -4.87
C GLU A 323 -13.55 -8.44 -4.20
N ILE A 324 -14.28 -8.43 -3.08
CA ILE A 324 -14.59 -7.20 -2.34
C ILE A 324 -13.37 -6.69 -1.55
N LEU A 325 -12.63 -7.58 -0.88
CA LEU A 325 -11.57 -7.19 0.06
C LEU A 325 -10.18 -7.03 -0.61
N ALA A 326 -9.95 -7.67 -1.75
CA ALA A 326 -8.70 -7.54 -2.47
C ALA A 326 -8.58 -6.13 -3.07
N LEU A 327 -7.37 -5.57 -3.01
CA LEU A 327 -7.04 -4.37 -3.77
C LEU A 327 -6.92 -4.71 -5.25
N ARG A 328 -7.61 -3.96 -6.11
CA ARG A 328 -7.45 -4.04 -7.56
C ARG A 328 -6.13 -3.41 -7.98
N ARG A 329 -5.56 -3.90 -9.08
CA ARG A 329 -4.21 -3.51 -9.56
C ARG A 329 -4.19 -3.21 -11.06
N ASP A 330 -5.38 -3.02 -11.62
CA ASP A 330 -5.68 -2.90 -13.04
C ASP A 330 -6.58 -1.70 -13.33
N VAL A 331 -6.52 -0.67 -12.46
CA VAL A 331 -7.19 0.60 -12.72
C VAL A 331 -6.57 1.25 -13.95
N ASP A 332 -7.39 1.83 -14.83
CA ASP A 332 -6.92 2.56 -16.01
C ASP A 332 -6.27 3.90 -15.61
N VAL A 333 -5.03 3.81 -15.15
CA VAL A 333 -4.20 4.93 -14.73
C VAL A 333 -2.74 4.60 -15.02
N GLN A 334 -1.99 5.58 -15.52
CA GLN A 334 -0.58 5.44 -15.86
C GLN A 334 0.27 6.41 -15.04
N LEU A 335 1.33 5.86 -14.46
CA LEU A 335 2.37 6.59 -13.77
C LEU A 335 3.09 7.49 -14.77
N LYS A 336 3.18 8.77 -14.44
CA LYS A 336 3.90 9.74 -15.26
C LYS A 336 5.31 9.95 -14.72
N GLU A 337 6.29 10.03 -15.62
CA GLU A 337 7.71 10.18 -15.26
C GLU A 337 7.97 11.49 -14.50
N GLU A 338 7.23 12.55 -14.81
CA GLU A 338 7.32 13.82 -14.08
C GLU A 338 6.89 13.71 -12.61
N TRP A 339 6.18 12.65 -12.22
CA TRP A 339 5.81 12.41 -10.82
C TRP A 339 6.90 11.71 -10.02
N LEU A 340 8.00 11.27 -10.66
CA LEU A 340 9.12 10.56 -10.04
C LEU A 340 10.32 11.46 -9.75
N VAL A 341 10.18 12.76 -10.02
CA VAL A 341 11.19 13.78 -9.73
C VAL A 341 11.11 14.20 -8.26
N GLU A 342 12.23 14.67 -7.72
CA GLU A 342 12.24 15.24 -6.37
C GLU A 342 11.27 16.42 -6.29
N ARG A 343 10.51 16.48 -5.20
CA ARG A 343 9.48 17.49 -5.05
C ARG A 343 10.12 18.83 -4.70
N ASP A 344 9.75 19.89 -5.42
CA ASP A 344 10.07 21.26 -5.01
C ASP A 344 9.20 21.67 -3.82
N ARG A 345 9.86 22.11 -2.75
CA ARG A 345 9.28 22.39 -1.43
C ARG A 345 9.29 23.87 -1.08
N CYS A 346 9.71 24.73 -2.00
CA CYS A 346 9.91 26.15 -1.72
C CYS A 346 8.61 26.85 -1.25
N ASN A 347 7.47 26.36 -1.71
CA ASN A 347 6.15 26.90 -1.40
C ASN A 347 5.49 26.28 -0.15
N ASP A 348 5.90 25.09 0.31
CA ASP A 348 5.24 24.35 1.40
C ASP A 348 4.92 25.21 2.63
N SER A 349 5.93 25.91 3.15
CA SER A 349 5.79 26.69 4.38
C SER A 349 4.76 27.82 4.23
N ILE A 350 4.79 28.53 3.10
CA ILE A 350 3.89 29.64 2.82
C ILE A 350 2.46 29.13 2.61
N ILE A 351 2.29 28.07 1.82
CA ILE A 351 0.98 27.49 1.52
C ILE A 351 0.34 26.93 2.78
N LEU A 352 1.06 26.13 3.56
CA LEU A 352 0.54 25.57 4.80
C LEU A 352 0.24 26.66 5.83
N SER A 353 1.10 27.68 5.98
CA SER A 353 0.82 28.81 6.88
C SER A 353 -0.44 29.57 6.50
N ASN A 354 -0.62 29.86 5.21
CA ASN A 354 -1.82 30.52 4.71
C ASN A 354 -3.06 29.64 4.91
N PHE A 355 -2.93 28.33 4.72
CA PHE A 355 -4.02 27.39 4.97
C PHE A 355 -4.43 27.35 6.44
N PHE A 356 -3.47 27.30 7.39
CA PHE A 356 -3.78 27.39 8.82
C PHE A 356 -4.51 28.69 9.17
N LYS A 357 -4.05 29.84 8.64
CA LYS A 357 -4.72 31.14 8.85
C LYS A 357 -6.16 31.14 8.34
N LEU A 358 -6.40 30.57 7.15
CA LEU A 358 -7.75 30.44 6.59
C LEU A 358 -8.67 29.63 7.52
N LEU A 359 -8.16 28.50 8.05
CA LEU A 359 -8.92 27.66 8.97
C LEU A 359 -9.22 28.38 10.29
N GLU A 360 -8.28 29.18 10.82
CA GLU A 360 -8.50 30.00 12.02
C GLU A 360 -9.54 31.11 11.82
N GLN A 361 -9.53 31.78 10.66
CA GLN A 361 -10.51 32.80 10.32
C GLN A 361 -11.93 32.22 10.20
N SER A 362 -12.05 31.00 9.68
CA SER A 362 -13.33 30.29 9.57
C SER A 362 -13.95 29.90 10.93
N LYS A 363 -13.18 29.95 12.03
CA LYS A 363 -13.66 29.68 13.40
C LYS A 363 -14.24 30.90 14.12
N ARG A 364 -14.01 32.12 13.64
CA ARG A 364 -14.50 33.32 14.34
C ARG A 364 -16.01 33.46 14.09
N PRO A 365 -16.87 33.44 15.14
CA PRO A 365 -18.27 33.78 14.97
C PRO A 365 -18.36 35.21 14.45
N ALA A 366 -19.29 35.46 13.53
CA ALA A 366 -19.62 36.80 13.05
C ALA A 366 -20.11 37.66 14.23
N TYR A 367 -19.20 38.33 14.93
CA TYR A 367 -19.53 39.29 15.96
C TYR A 367 -19.59 40.69 15.32
N GLN A 368 -20.81 41.23 15.34
CA GLN A 368 -21.22 42.63 15.20
C GLN A 368 -21.22 43.27 13.80
N SER A 369 -22.43 43.54 13.31
CA SER A 369 -22.79 44.92 12.93
C SER A 369 -24.24 45.18 13.33
N GLY A 370 -24.43 46.11 14.27
CA GLY A 370 -25.72 46.42 14.86
C GLY A 370 -25.61 47.49 15.95
N SER A 371 -24.68 48.44 15.80
CA SER A 371 -24.73 49.69 16.53
C SER A 371 -25.71 50.63 15.81
N HIS A 372 -26.97 50.63 16.24
CA HIS A 372 -27.81 51.80 16.04
C HIS A 372 -28.08 52.44 17.39
N SER A 373 -27.27 53.48 17.62
CA SER A 373 -27.64 54.70 18.33
C SER A 373 -29.13 55.02 18.14
N LYS A 374 -29.87 55.11 19.24
CA LYS A 374 -30.94 56.10 19.36
C LYS A 374 -30.65 56.95 20.60
N ILE A 375 -30.12 58.12 20.29
CA ILE A 375 -30.44 59.35 20.99
C ILE A 375 -31.93 59.58 20.71
N ASP A 376 -32.73 59.64 21.78
CA ASP A 376 -33.76 60.65 22.04
C ASP A 376 -34.36 60.40 23.43
#